data_AF-N6VZH0-F1
#
_entry.id   AF-N6VZH0-F1
#
_cell.length_a   1.000
_cell.length_b   1.000
_cell.length_c   1.000
_cell.angle_alpha   90.00
_cell.angle_beta   90.00
_cell.angle_gamma   90.00
#
_symmetry.space_group_name_H-M   'P 1'
#
loop_
_entity.id
_entity.type
_entity.pdbx_description
1 polymer ?
#
loop_
_entity_poly.entity_id
_entity_poly.type
_entity_poly.pdbx_seq_one_letter_code
_entity_poly.pdbx_strand_id
1 'polypeptide(L)'
;MTLILIRGDSFEKLKNALADVDRHADLTIIGKPKIIVPEAADEILATILGEVKKPCKTACLAKIAEKAPKAIDRIRKIHPPAHIVVISERYGEIYYKLLDDFPKLPVLKGYYKSKKKKK
;
A
#
# COMPACT_ATOMS: atom_id res chain seq x y z
N MET A 1 11.41 -6.82 -3.85
CA MET A 1 10.53 -5.96 -3.04
C MET A 1 9.18 -5.85 -3.74
N THR A 2 8.16 -5.30 -3.10
CA THR A 2 6.83 -5.13 -3.69
C THR A 2 6.23 -3.80 -3.22
N LEU A 3 5.38 -3.21 -4.05
CA LEU A 3 4.62 -2.01 -3.69
C LEU A 3 3.23 -2.43 -3.21
N ILE A 4 2.72 -1.73 -2.20
CA ILE A 4 1.33 -1.81 -1.81
C ILE A 4 0.69 -0.43 -1.95
N LEU A 5 -0.42 -0.38 -2.66
CA LEU A 5 -1.29 0.79 -2.75
C LEU A 5 -2.46 0.57 -1.79
N ILE A 6 -2.66 1.50 -0.87
CA ILE A 6 -3.73 1.44 0.12
C ILE A 6 -4.71 2.57 -0.20
N ARG A 7 -5.97 2.20 -0.44
CA ARG A 7 -7.08 3.09 -0.79
C ARG A 7 -8.08 3.10 0.36
N GLY A 8 -8.48 4.30 0.81
CA GLY A 8 -9.38 4.44 1.95
C GLY A 8 -10.24 5.71 1.92
N ASP A 9 -11.17 5.78 2.86
CA ASP A 9 -12.07 6.94 3.00
C ASP A 9 -11.51 8.04 3.91
N SER A 10 -10.45 7.75 4.70
CA SER A 10 -9.80 8.70 5.61
C SER A 10 -8.34 8.32 5.88
N PHE A 11 -7.52 9.32 6.25
CA PHE A 11 -6.13 9.10 6.66
C PHE A 11 -5.98 8.18 7.89
N GLU A 12 -6.97 8.15 8.77
CA GLU A 12 -6.99 7.24 9.91
C GLU A 12 -7.08 5.79 9.46
N LYS A 13 -8.00 5.47 8.54
CA LYS A 13 -8.11 4.14 7.94
C LYS A 13 -6.82 3.72 7.24
N LEU A 14 -6.15 4.63 6.53
CA LEU A 14 -4.85 4.34 5.90
C LEU A 14 -3.77 3.98 6.93
N LYS A 15 -3.64 4.77 8.01
CA LYS A 15 -2.65 4.51 9.07
C LYS A 15 -2.93 3.19 9.79
N ASN A 16 -4.19 2.89 10.08
CA ASN A 16 -4.59 1.65 10.72
C ASN A 16 -4.31 0.45 9.81
N ALA A 17 -4.64 0.54 8.52
CA ALA A 17 -4.30 -0.51 7.56
C ALA A 17 -2.79 -0.72 7.41
N LEU A 18 -1.98 0.34 7.41
CA LEU A 18 -0.51 0.22 7.44
C LEU A 18 -0.02 -0.48 8.71
N ALA A 19 -0.62 -0.18 9.86
CA ALA A 19 -0.30 -0.86 11.12
C ALA A 19 -0.69 -2.35 11.06
N ASP A 20 -1.82 -2.70 10.44
CA ASP A 20 -2.25 -4.08 10.24
C ASP A 20 -1.27 -4.83 9.31
N VAL A 21 -0.82 -4.19 8.24
CA VAL A 21 0.20 -4.73 7.34
C VAL A 21 1.50 -5.05 8.10
N ASP A 22 1.97 -4.12 8.93
CA ASP A 22 3.22 -4.27 9.67
C ASP A 22 3.12 -5.30 10.81
N ARG A 23 2.01 -5.30 11.55
CA ARG A 23 1.85 -6.09 12.80
C ARG A 23 1.13 -7.41 12.61
N HIS A 24 0.05 -7.41 11.84
CA HIS A 24 -0.86 -8.56 11.73
C HIS A 24 -0.55 -9.39 10.48
N ALA A 25 -0.19 -8.75 9.37
CA ALA A 25 0.32 -9.45 8.18
C ALA A 25 1.83 -9.75 8.28
N ASP A 26 2.54 -9.23 9.29
CA ASP A 26 3.98 -9.41 9.49
C ASP A 26 4.82 -8.98 8.26
N LEU A 27 4.34 -8.00 7.49
CA LEU A 27 5.04 -7.51 6.30
C LEU A 27 5.93 -6.33 6.65
N THR A 28 7.18 -6.38 6.21
CA THR A 28 8.17 -5.38 6.59
C THR A 28 8.07 -4.15 5.69
N ILE A 29 7.48 -3.07 6.21
CA ILE A 29 7.47 -1.78 5.50
C ILE A 29 8.90 -1.21 5.44
N ILE A 30 9.32 -0.85 4.22
CA ILE A 30 10.62 -0.26 3.89
C ILE A 30 10.44 1.26 3.72
N GLY A 31 11.20 2.03 4.50
CA GLY A 31 11.15 3.49 4.46
C GLY A 31 9.83 4.03 5.03
N LYS A 32 9.43 5.21 4.53
CA LYS A 32 8.18 5.87 4.95
C LYS A 32 7.12 5.74 3.85
N PRO A 33 5.87 5.37 4.18
CA PRO A 33 4.75 5.45 3.26
C PRO A 33 4.58 6.86 2.69
N LYS A 34 4.10 6.93 1.46
CA LYS A 34 3.95 8.16 0.68
C LYS A 34 2.48 8.38 0.35
N ILE A 35 2.03 9.63 0.38
CA ILE A 35 0.67 10.00 -0.04
C ILE A 35 0.67 10.08 -1.58
N ILE A 36 -0.37 9.51 -2.18
CA ILE A 36 -0.67 9.66 -3.61
C ILE A 36 -2.06 10.27 -3.74
N VAL A 37 -2.29 11.06 -4.78
CA VAL A 37 -3.61 11.64 -5.05
C VAL A 37 -4.63 10.52 -5.29
N PRO A 38 -5.84 10.59 -4.71
CA PRO A 38 -6.84 9.53 -4.81
C PRO A 38 -7.19 9.14 -6.25
N GLU A 39 -7.25 10.10 -7.15
CA GLU A 39 -7.58 9.92 -8.56
C GLU A 39 -6.54 9.03 -9.25
N ALA A 40 -5.25 9.32 -9.04
CA ALA A 40 -4.17 8.48 -9.57
C ALA A 40 -4.19 7.06 -8.97
N ALA A 41 -4.53 6.92 -7.69
CA ALA A 41 -4.69 5.62 -7.07
C ALA A 41 -5.83 4.80 -7.69
N ASP A 42 -6.94 5.47 -8.04
CA ASP A 42 -8.08 4.85 -8.70
C ASP A 42 -7.77 4.50 -10.15
N GLU A 43 -7.04 5.33 -10.90
CA GLU A 43 -6.56 5.02 -12.26
C GLU A 43 -5.63 3.80 -12.29
N ILE A 44 -4.70 3.71 -11.33
CA ILE A 44 -3.82 2.54 -11.18
C ILE A 44 -4.65 1.30 -10.92
N LEU A 45 -5.63 1.40 -10.01
CA LEU A 45 -6.50 0.26 -9.75
C LEU A 45 -7.31 -0.10 -11.00
N ALA A 46 -7.76 0.89 -11.75
CA ALA A 46 -8.57 0.66 -12.92
C ALA A 46 -7.82 -0.11 -14.01
N THR A 47 -6.52 0.18 -14.13
CA THR A 47 -5.65 -0.53 -15.06
C THR A 47 -5.39 -1.98 -14.62
N ILE A 48 -5.46 -2.26 -13.31
CA ILE A 48 -5.21 -3.61 -12.75
C ILE A 48 -6.48 -4.47 -12.71
N LEU A 49 -7.61 -3.90 -12.29
CA LEU A 49 -8.87 -4.63 -12.01
C LEU A 49 -10.04 -4.23 -12.91
N GLY A 50 -9.90 -3.21 -13.77
CA GLY A 50 -10.99 -2.67 -14.58
C GLY A 50 -11.81 -1.59 -13.86
N GLU A 51 -13.12 -1.60 -13.97
CA GLU A 51 -13.94 -0.49 -13.46
C GLU A 51 -13.85 -0.28 -11.93
N VAL A 52 -13.63 0.97 -11.50
CA VAL A 52 -13.62 1.36 -10.09
C VAL A 52 -15.02 1.83 -9.66
N LYS A 53 -15.78 0.93 -9.03
CA LYS A 53 -17.15 1.22 -8.56
C LYS A 53 -17.23 2.24 -7.44
N LYS A 54 -16.22 2.28 -6.57
CA LYS A 54 -16.15 3.20 -5.43
C LYS A 54 -14.79 3.92 -5.44
N PRO A 55 -14.77 5.21 -5.82
CA PRO A 55 -13.58 6.04 -5.72
C PRO A 55 -13.10 6.15 -4.27
N CYS A 56 -11.80 6.24 -4.08
CA CYS A 56 -11.23 6.47 -2.75
C CYS A 56 -11.15 7.97 -2.44
N LYS A 57 -11.12 8.33 -1.15
CA LYS A 57 -10.95 9.74 -0.73
C LYS A 57 -9.51 10.06 -0.32
N THR A 58 -8.76 9.03 0.04
CA THR A 58 -7.37 9.12 0.48
C THR A 58 -6.64 7.88 0.01
N ALA A 59 -5.38 8.02 -0.38
CA ALA A 59 -4.54 6.90 -0.76
C ALA A 59 -3.09 7.08 -0.34
N CYS A 60 -2.41 5.96 -0.12
CA CYS A 60 -0.97 5.95 0.12
C CYS A 60 -0.28 4.76 -0.53
N LEU A 61 0.99 4.94 -0.87
CA LEU A 61 1.88 3.95 -1.44
C LEU A 61 2.96 3.59 -0.42
N ALA A 62 3.22 2.29 -0.23
CA ALA A 62 4.30 1.82 0.63
C ALA A 62 5.12 0.72 -0.06
N LYS A 63 6.40 0.64 0.29
CA LYS A 63 7.28 -0.45 -0.12
C LYS A 63 7.31 -1.50 0.98
N ILE A 64 7.23 -2.77 0.60
CA ILE A 64 7.43 -3.92 1.50
C ILE A 64 8.61 -4.77 1.02
N ALA A 65 9.29 -5.42 1.97
CA ALA A 65 10.46 -6.25 1.68
C ALA A 65 10.07 -7.55 0.97
N GLU A 66 8.93 -8.12 1.36
CA GLU A 66 8.42 -9.38 0.88
C GLU A 66 8.00 -9.30 -0.60
N LYS A 67 8.04 -10.46 -1.29
CA LYS A 67 7.54 -10.60 -2.66
C LYS A 67 6.01 -10.72 -2.67
N ALA A 68 5.40 -10.35 -3.78
CA ALA A 68 3.95 -10.32 -3.94
C ALA A 68 3.19 -11.59 -3.51
N PRO A 69 3.61 -12.83 -3.85
CA PRO A 69 2.89 -14.02 -3.40
C PRO A 69 2.76 -14.09 -1.87
N LYS A 70 3.88 -13.91 -1.16
CA LYS A 70 3.92 -13.90 0.30
C LYS A 70 3.11 -12.74 0.88
N ALA A 71 3.14 -11.58 0.23
CA ALA A 71 2.36 -10.41 0.67
C ALA A 71 0.86 -10.67 0.55
N ILE A 72 0.40 -11.21 -0.58
CA ILE A 72 -1.01 -11.56 -0.83
C ILE A 72 -1.48 -12.59 0.19
N ASP A 73 -0.73 -13.67 0.39
CA ASP A 73 -1.10 -14.73 1.35
C ASP A 73 -1.25 -14.23 2.78
N ARG A 74 -0.47 -13.23 3.17
CA ARG A 74 -0.51 -12.63 4.52
C ARG A 74 -1.60 -11.58 4.64
N ILE A 75 -1.77 -10.71 3.65
CA ILE A 75 -2.82 -9.69 3.63
C ILE A 75 -4.21 -10.35 3.61
N ARG A 76 -4.40 -11.47 2.90
CA ARG A 76 -5.67 -12.20 2.86
C ARG A 76 -6.12 -12.77 4.22
N LYS A 77 -5.21 -12.87 5.20
CA LYS A 77 -5.49 -13.40 6.55
C LYS A 77 -5.88 -12.33 7.55
N ILE A 78 -5.85 -11.06 7.16
CA ILE A 78 -6.20 -9.92 8.00
C ILE A 78 -7.42 -9.19 7.42
N HIS A 79 -8.09 -8.39 8.24
CA HIS A 79 -9.28 -7.63 7.87
C HIS A 79 -9.02 -6.12 8.00
N PRO A 80 -8.14 -5.54 7.15
CA PRO A 80 -7.75 -4.14 7.28
C PRO A 80 -8.93 -3.21 6.99
N PRO A 81 -8.99 -2.02 7.61
CA PRO A 81 -10.08 -1.07 7.43
C PRO A 81 -10.02 -0.30 6.09
N ALA A 82 -9.03 -0.60 5.24
CA ALA A 82 -8.80 0.02 3.95
C ALA A 82 -8.48 -1.04 2.89
N HIS A 83 -8.73 -0.72 1.62
CA HIS A 83 -8.49 -1.63 0.51
C HIS A 83 -7.00 -1.62 0.14
N ILE A 84 -6.37 -2.80 0.12
CA ILE A 84 -4.94 -2.96 -0.17
C ILE A 84 -4.78 -3.67 -1.50
N VAL A 85 -4.01 -3.05 -2.39
CA VAL A 85 -3.67 -3.56 -3.72
C VAL A 85 -2.17 -3.85 -3.75
N VAL A 86 -1.81 -5.09 -4.09
CA VAL A 86 -0.42 -5.52 -4.18
C VAL A 86 0.08 -5.34 -5.61
N ILE A 87 1.06 -4.47 -5.80
CA ILE A 87 1.63 -4.12 -7.12
C ILE A 87 3.07 -4.64 -7.19
N SER A 88 3.31 -5.54 -8.12
CA SER A 88 4.61 -6.18 -8.35
C SER A 88 5.15 -5.87 -9.74
N GLU A 89 6.41 -6.24 -9.99
CA GLU A 89 7.08 -6.13 -11.28
C GLU A 89 6.30 -6.76 -12.46
N ARG A 90 5.38 -7.69 -12.18
CA ARG A 90 4.51 -8.30 -13.20
C ARG A 90 3.59 -7.30 -13.90
N TYR A 91 3.30 -6.15 -13.28
CA TYR A 91 2.54 -5.07 -13.89
C TYR A 91 3.40 -4.11 -14.73
N GLY A 92 4.66 -4.48 -15.01
CA GLY A 92 5.53 -3.81 -15.97
C GLY A 92 5.65 -2.30 -15.72
N GLU A 93 5.31 -1.51 -16.73
CA GLU A 93 5.45 -0.05 -16.74
C GLU A 93 4.84 0.64 -15.52
N ILE A 94 3.65 0.20 -15.07
CA ILE A 94 2.97 0.79 -13.90
C ILE A 94 3.84 0.67 -12.65
N TYR A 95 4.43 -0.50 -12.44
CA TYR A 95 5.28 -0.75 -11.27
C TYR A 95 6.54 0.12 -11.30
N TYR A 96 7.22 0.19 -12.45
CA TYR A 96 8.45 0.98 -12.58
C TYR A 96 8.19 2.48 -12.47
N LYS A 97 7.14 2.99 -13.11
CA LYS A 97 6.72 4.39 -12.97
C LYS A 97 6.43 4.76 -11.52
N LEU A 98 5.70 3.90 -10.80
CA LEU A 98 5.43 4.12 -9.38
C LEU A 98 6.70 4.12 -8.51
N LEU A 99 7.70 3.34 -8.87
CA LEU A 99 9.00 3.36 -8.18
C LEU A 99 9.76 4.65 -8.42
N ASP A 100 9.77 5.14 -9.66
CA ASP A 100 10.45 6.38 -10.04
C ASP A 100 9.80 7.62 -9.42
N ASP A 101 8.46 7.60 -9.27
CA ASP A 101 7.71 8.68 -8.64
C ASP A 101 7.71 8.61 -7.11
N PHE A 102 7.85 7.41 -6.52
CA PHE A 102 7.88 7.19 -5.08
C PHE A 102 8.73 8.20 -4.27
N PRO A 103 10.00 8.50 -4.64
CA PRO A 103 10.81 9.45 -3.89
C PRO A 103 10.23 10.88 -3.89
N LYS A 104 9.55 11.27 -4.98
CA LYS A 104 8.98 12.61 -5.22
C LYS A 104 7.69 12.83 -4.42
N LEU A 105 6.99 11.75 -4.07
CA LEU A 105 5.71 11.83 -3.37
C LEU A 105 5.87 12.37 -1.92
N PRO A 106 4.87 13.10 -1.41
CA PRO A 106 4.85 13.58 -0.03
C PRO A 106 4.79 12.43 0.97
N VAL A 107 5.45 12.58 2.12
CA VAL A 107 5.48 11.56 3.17
C VAL A 107 4.16 11.54 3.95
N LEU A 108 3.60 10.36 4.20
CA LEU A 108 2.47 10.20 5.12
C LEU A 108 2.95 10.44 6.57
N LYS A 109 2.57 11.58 7.14
CA LYS A 109 2.88 11.92 8.54
C LYS A 109 2.05 11.07 9.51
N GLY A 110 2.59 10.82 10.70
CA GLY A 110 1.88 10.12 11.78
C GLY A 110 1.82 8.59 11.65
N TYR A 111 2.46 8.00 10.63
CA TYR A 111 2.76 6.57 10.64
C TYR A 111 4.08 6.31 11.37
N TYR A 112 4.03 5.46 12.40
CA TYR A 112 5.21 4.99 13.13
C TYR A 112 5.35 3.49 12.94
N LYS A 113 6.49 3.06 12.39
CA LYS A 113 6.83 1.64 12.24
C LYS A 113 6.76 0.96 13.59
N SER A 114 6.12 -0.21 13.66
CA SER A 114 6.02 -0.94 14.91
C SER A 114 7.39 -1.44 15.35
N LYS A 115 7.67 -1.37 16.66
CA LYS A 115 8.86 -2.05 17.22
C LYS A 115 8.60 -3.55 17.07
N LYS A 116 9.34 -4.24 16.19
CA LYS A 116 9.28 -5.70 16.10
C LYS A 116 9.60 -6.26 17.49
N LYS A 117 8.65 -6.99 18.10
CA LYS A 117 8.98 -7.81 19.27
C LYS A 117 9.98 -8.84 18.79
N LYS A 118 11.21 -8.82 19.35
CA LYS A 118 12.16 -9.92 19.20
C LYS A 118 11.43 -11.17 19.70
N LYS A 119 11.07 -12.07 18.80
CA LYS A 119 10.74 -13.46 19.15
C LYS A 119 12.05 -14.22 19.22
#